data_AF-A0A930AVN1-F1
#
_entry.id   AF-A0A930AVN1-F1
#
_cell.length_a   1.000
_cell.length_b   1.000
_cell.length_c   1.000
_cell.angle_alpha   90.00
_cell.angle_beta   90.00
_cell.angle_gamma   90.00
#
_symmetry.space_group_name_H-M   'P 1'
#
loop_
_entity.id
_entity.type
_entity.pdbx_description
1 polymer ?
#
loop_
_entity_poly.entity_id
_entity_poly.type
_entity_poly.pdbx_seq_one_letter_code
_entity_poly.pdbx_strand_id
1 'polypeptide(L)'
;MKIDQWVRFIIRYGFILFALFEWSQLPNMNAGDIAFFFGFIALVQLGYYSLKYQWYILIEGIAVVLLCLYFNTIFTGLILLLCFEVSLRFSFKNAFILQLILGTVVIVPAVQKGDSIQVVMTLFFLLFFSYGNHILEERRALQEELEKAEQKLSEQRYDLQQAQYKMGTMKEIFTLQERNRISREIHDSVGHSLSTIIIQLGAISQLAKQQN
;
A
#
# COMPACT_ATOMS: atom_id res chain seq x y z
N MET A 1 4.80 -2.24 -9.40
CA MET A 1 5.34 -3.28 -8.49
C MET A 1 6.54 -4.05 -9.04
N LYS A 2 6.44 -4.82 -10.14
CA LYS A 2 7.62 -5.54 -10.70
C LYS A 2 8.67 -4.60 -11.31
N ILE A 3 8.25 -3.54 -12.00
CA ILE A 3 9.16 -2.54 -12.61
C ILE A 3 9.96 -1.78 -11.55
N ASP A 4 9.34 -1.45 -10.42
CA ASP A 4 10.02 -0.76 -9.30
C ASP A 4 11.14 -1.60 -8.67
N GLN A 5 10.97 -2.92 -8.65
CA GLN A 5 12.00 -3.83 -8.13
C GLN A 5 13.22 -3.91 -9.06
N TRP A 6 13.00 -3.95 -10.38
CA TRP A 6 14.08 -3.94 -11.36
C TRP A 6 14.89 -2.64 -11.33
N VAL A 7 14.22 -1.50 -11.22
CA VAL A 7 14.91 -0.20 -11.13
C VAL A 7 15.78 -0.13 -9.87
N ARG A 8 15.26 -0.56 -8.72
CA ARG A 8 16.06 -0.63 -7.47
C ARG A 8 17.25 -1.55 -7.60
N PHE A 9 17.07 -2.70 -8.24
CA PHE A 9 18.14 -3.65 -8.51
C PHE A 9 19.24 -3.01 -9.37
N ILE A 10 18.88 -2.40 -10.51
CA ILE A 10 19.85 -1.77 -11.42
C ILE A 10 20.66 -0.68 -10.72
N ILE A 11 20.00 0.22 -9.97
CA ILE A 11 20.68 1.30 -9.24
C ILE A 11 21.66 0.72 -8.21
N ARG A 12 21.23 -0.30 -7.46
CA ARG A 12 22.04 -0.91 -6.40
C ARG A 12 23.30 -1.59 -6.93
N TYR A 13 23.15 -2.45 -7.95
CA TYR A 13 24.30 -3.13 -8.55
C TYR A 13 25.20 -2.15 -9.31
N GLY A 14 24.66 -1.05 -9.84
CA GLY A 14 25.44 0.05 -10.38
C GLY A 14 26.41 0.65 -9.35
N PHE A 15 25.94 0.95 -8.14
CA PHE A 15 26.81 1.48 -7.08
C PHE A 15 27.82 0.47 -6.55
N ILE A 16 27.47 -0.82 -6.51
CA ILE A 16 28.41 -1.88 -6.13
C ILE A 16 29.52 -2.03 -7.18
N LEU A 17 29.17 -1.97 -8.46
CA LEU A 17 30.16 -1.96 -9.54
C LEU A 17 31.06 -0.72 -9.47
N PHE A 18 30.49 0.44 -9.14
CA PHE A 18 31.27 1.66 -8.94
C PHE A 18 32.24 1.54 -7.74
N ALA A 19 31.78 0.95 -6.62
CA ALA A 19 32.66 0.68 -5.47
C ALA A 19 33.77 -0.33 -5.80
N LEU A 20 33.48 -1.36 -6.61
CA LEU A 20 34.48 -2.30 -7.13
C LEU A 20 35.50 -1.59 -8.02
N PHE A 21 35.07 -0.63 -8.83
CA PHE A 21 35.97 0.19 -9.64
C PHE A 21 36.87 1.08 -8.79
N GLU A 22 36.33 1.76 -7.77
CA GLU A 22 37.12 2.54 -6.81
C GLU A 22 38.16 1.67 -6.08
N TRP A 23 37.75 0.47 -5.69
CA TRP A 23 38.62 -0.50 -5.03
C TRP A 23 39.75 -1.00 -5.96
N SER A 24 39.46 -1.22 -7.24
CA SER A 24 40.46 -1.64 -8.24
C SER A 24 41.59 -0.62 -8.48
N GLN A 25 41.40 0.64 -8.11
CA GLN A 25 42.41 1.70 -8.28
C GLN A 25 43.39 1.79 -7.09
N LEU A 26 43.21 0.98 -6.04
CA LEU A 26 44.06 1.00 -4.86
C LEU A 26 45.41 0.32 -5.12
N PRO A 27 46.56 0.99 -4.87
CA PRO A 27 47.87 0.37 -5.01
C PRO A 27 48.15 -0.59 -3.83
N ASN A 28 48.88 -1.68 -4.11
CA ASN A 28 49.34 -2.71 -3.15
C ASN A 28 48.23 -3.57 -2.50
N MET A 29 47.60 -4.44 -3.29
CA MET A 29 46.56 -5.34 -2.79
C MET A 29 47.09 -6.75 -2.48
N ASN A 30 46.89 -7.22 -1.25
CA ASN A 30 47.10 -8.62 -0.90
C ASN A 30 45.87 -9.46 -1.24
N ALA A 31 46.07 -10.75 -1.55
CA ALA A 31 44.97 -11.69 -1.83
C ALA A 31 43.93 -11.79 -0.68
N GLY A 32 44.36 -11.55 0.56
CA GLY A 32 43.47 -11.50 1.73
C GLY A 32 42.50 -10.32 1.70
N ASP A 33 42.93 -9.15 1.24
CA ASP A 33 42.08 -7.95 1.15
C ASP A 33 41.00 -8.12 0.08
N ILE A 34 41.30 -8.87 -0.98
CA ILE A 34 40.34 -9.27 -2.02
C ILE A 34 39.23 -10.12 -1.42
N ALA A 35 39.60 -11.20 -0.71
CA ALA A 35 38.63 -12.08 -0.07
C ALA A 35 37.77 -11.33 0.96
N PHE A 36 38.37 -10.40 1.71
CA PHE A 36 37.67 -9.57 2.67
C PHE A 36 36.64 -8.63 2.01
N PHE A 37 37.02 -7.94 0.94
CA PHE A 37 36.12 -7.01 0.24
C PHE A 37 34.94 -7.73 -0.44
N PHE A 38 35.17 -8.86 -1.10
CA PHE A 38 34.09 -9.67 -1.65
C PHE A 38 33.19 -10.28 -0.56
N GLY A 39 33.78 -10.73 0.56
CA GLY A 39 33.03 -11.17 1.72
C GLY A 39 32.14 -10.06 2.29
N PHE A 40 32.65 -8.83 2.35
CA PHE A 40 31.88 -7.66 2.77
C PHE A 40 30.71 -7.37 1.84
N ILE A 41 30.93 -7.35 0.51
CA ILE A 41 29.84 -7.16 -0.46
C ILE A 41 28.79 -8.27 -0.32
N ALA A 42 29.22 -9.52 -0.14
CA ALA A 42 28.30 -10.64 0.06
C ALA A 42 27.44 -10.46 1.33
N LEU A 43 28.00 -9.97 2.43
CA LEU A 43 27.26 -9.65 3.66
C LEU A 43 26.25 -8.53 3.45
N VAL A 44 26.66 -7.44 2.80
CA VAL A 44 25.77 -6.32 2.42
C VAL A 44 24.60 -6.81 1.56
N GLN A 45 24.86 -7.74 0.64
CA GLN A 45 23.82 -8.31 -0.20
C GLN A 45 22.87 -9.22 0.58
N LEU A 46 23.41 -10.07 1.45
CA LEU A 46 22.61 -11.02 2.24
C LEU A 46 21.66 -10.30 3.20
N GLY A 47 22.11 -9.23 3.86
CA GLY A 47 21.26 -8.49 4.79
C GLY A 47 20.12 -7.71 4.13
N TYR A 48 20.26 -7.30 2.86
CA TYR A 48 19.14 -6.70 2.12
C TYR A 48 17.99 -7.68 1.88
N TYR A 49 18.31 -8.93 1.55
CA TYR A 49 17.28 -9.95 1.30
C TYR A 49 16.70 -10.54 2.59
N SER A 50 17.51 -10.63 3.66
CA SER A 50 17.12 -11.34 4.88
C SER A 50 16.45 -10.44 5.93
N LEU A 51 16.82 -9.15 6.03
CA LEU A 51 16.47 -8.31 7.17
C LEU A 51 15.57 -7.12 6.77
N LYS A 52 14.28 -7.26 7.09
CA LYS A 52 13.24 -6.21 6.92
C LYS A 52 13.37 -5.03 7.88
N TYR A 53 14.25 -5.11 8.89
CA TYR A 53 14.30 -4.15 9.99
C TYR A 53 15.12 -2.90 9.65
N GLN A 54 14.63 -1.73 10.08
CA GLN A 54 15.28 -0.43 9.85
C GLN A 54 16.65 -0.29 10.54
N TRP A 55 16.87 -0.98 11.66
CA TRP A 55 18.12 -0.94 12.42
C TRP A 55 19.30 -1.56 11.66
N TYR A 56 19.02 -2.42 10.69
CA TYR A 56 20.06 -3.03 9.86
C TYR A 56 20.87 -1.98 9.07
N ILE A 57 20.23 -0.87 8.65
CA ILE A 57 20.93 0.23 7.96
C ILE A 57 22.03 0.83 8.84
N LEU A 58 21.81 0.91 10.15
CA LEU A 58 22.84 1.42 11.07
C LEU A 58 24.03 0.46 11.17
N ILE A 59 23.76 -0.84 11.22
CA ILE A 59 24.80 -1.88 11.22
C ILE A 59 25.60 -1.84 9.92
N GLU A 60 24.91 -1.75 8.78
CA GLU A 60 25.53 -1.62 7.45
C GLU A 60 26.36 -0.34 7.35
N GLY A 61 25.84 0.79 7.84
CA GLY A 61 26.57 2.06 7.90
C GLY A 61 27.85 1.98 8.73
N ILE A 62 27.78 1.37 9.93
CA ILE A 62 28.96 1.14 10.78
C ILE A 62 29.97 0.25 10.05
N ALA A 63 29.50 -0.81 9.39
CA ALA A 63 30.35 -1.73 8.65
C ALA A 63 31.08 -1.03 7.47
N VAL A 64 30.39 -0.15 6.74
CA VAL A 64 30.99 0.67 5.67
C VAL A 64 32.03 1.64 6.23
N VAL A 65 31.76 2.29 7.37
CA VAL A 65 32.73 3.18 8.03
C VAL A 65 33.99 2.41 8.46
N LEU A 66 33.82 1.23 9.08
CA LEU A 66 34.95 0.37 9.46
C LEU A 66 35.79 -0.05 8.25
N LEU A 67 35.14 -0.35 7.12
CA LEU A 67 35.83 -0.70 5.88
C LEU A 67 36.60 0.49 5.30
N CYS A 68 36.02 1.70 5.31
CA CYS A 68 36.73 2.92 4.91
C CYS A 68 37.95 3.19 5.79
N LEU A 69 37.87 2.93 7.10
CA LEU A 69 39.01 3.07 8.01
C LEU A 69 40.10 2.02 7.75
N TYR A 70 39.72 0.78 7.45
CA TYR A 70 40.68 -0.31 7.16
C TYR A 70 41.52 -0.03 5.91
N PHE A 71 40.89 0.43 4.83
CA PHE A 71 41.59 0.75 3.58
C PHE A 71 42.18 2.17 3.54
N ASN A 72 41.83 3.01 4.52
CA ASN A 72 42.15 4.45 4.56
C ASN A 72 41.69 5.20 3.29
N THR A 73 40.58 4.74 2.70
CA THR A 73 39.98 5.29 1.49
C THR A 73 38.48 5.42 1.66
N ILE A 74 37.92 6.46 1.06
CA ILE A 74 36.48 6.71 1.07
C ILE A 74 35.88 6.09 -0.20
N PHE A 75 35.05 5.06 -0.01
CA PHE A 75 34.31 4.44 -1.11
C PHE A 75 33.02 5.22 -1.35
N THR A 76 33.06 6.15 -2.31
CA THR A 76 31.91 6.99 -2.68
C THR A 76 30.73 6.13 -3.12
N GLY A 77 30.97 5.04 -3.84
CA GLY A 77 29.91 4.12 -4.28
C GLY A 77 29.13 3.49 -3.14
N LEU A 78 29.81 3.07 -2.07
CA LEU A 78 29.16 2.47 -0.89
C LEU A 78 28.39 3.52 -0.08
N ILE A 79 28.92 4.74 0.03
CA ILE A 79 28.22 5.82 0.73
C ILE A 79 26.97 6.25 -0.04
N LEU A 80 27.04 6.36 -1.38
CA LEU A 80 25.87 6.65 -2.22
C LEU A 80 24.84 5.51 -2.18
N LEU A 81 25.28 4.25 -2.10
CA LEU A 81 24.41 3.10 -1.87
C LEU A 81 23.64 3.22 -0.54
N LEU A 82 24.32 3.61 0.55
CA LEU A 82 23.68 3.87 1.84
C LEU A 82 22.67 5.03 1.76
N CYS A 83 23.02 6.13 1.08
CA CYS A 83 22.10 7.25 0.84
C CYS A 83 20.83 6.81 0.09
N PHE A 84 20.98 5.89 -0.87
CA PHE A 84 19.87 5.29 -1.60
C PHE A 84 19.00 4.39 -0.72
N GLU A 85 19.58 3.48 0.07
CA GLU A 85 18.83 2.62 1.00
C GLU A 85 18.09 3.43 2.07
N VAL A 86 18.72 4.47 2.62
CA VAL A 86 18.10 5.41 3.56
C VAL A 86 16.90 6.10 2.92
N SER A 87 17.02 6.54 1.65
CA SER A 87 15.91 7.14 0.89
C SER A 87 14.71 6.22 0.74
N LEU A 88 14.92 4.91 0.63
CA LEU A 88 13.80 3.97 0.44
C LEU A 88 13.07 3.65 1.75
N ARG A 89 13.78 3.63 2.88
CA ARG A 89 13.26 3.07 4.15
C ARG A 89 12.81 4.11 5.17
N PHE A 90 13.33 5.34 5.11
CA PHE A 90 12.98 6.41 6.05
C PHE A 90 12.02 7.42 5.44
N SER A 91 11.28 8.14 6.29
CA SER A 91 10.46 9.30 5.89
C SER A 91 11.35 10.43 5.37
N PHE A 92 10.78 11.35 4.58
CA PHE A 92 11.55 12.39 3.90
C PHE A 92 12.44 13.20 4.84
N LYS A 93 11.91 13.61 5.99
CA LYS A 93 12.67 14.40 6.99
C LYS A 93 13.89 13.66 7.52
N ASN A 94 13.74 12.39 7.91
CA ASN A 94 14.83 11.61 8.50
C ASN A 94 15.83 11.18 7.42
N ALA A 95 15.34 10.82 6.23
CA ALA A 95 16.17 10.46 5.10
C ALA A 95 17.05 11.64 4.66
N PHE A 96 16.49 12.86 4.59
CA PHE A 96 17.22 14.06 4.19
C PHE A 96 18.34 14.41 5.19
N ILE A 97 18.07 14.33 6.49
CA ILE A 97 19.09 14.57 7.53
C ILE A 97 20.23 13.55 7.41
N LEU A 98 19.91 12.26 7.32
CA LEU A 98 20.92 11.21 7.20
C LEU A 98 21.72 11.31 5.90
N GLN A 99 21.08 11.69 4.79
CA GLN A 99 21.75 11.93 3.51
C GLN A 99 22.71 13.12 3.56
N LEU A 100 22.35 14.20 4.25
CA LEU A 100 23.28 15.32 4.47
C LEU A 100 24.49 14.88 5.29
N ILE A 101 24.27 14.13 6.37
CA ILE A 101 25.37 13.60 7.20
C ILE A 101 26.29 12.72 6.36
N LEU A 102 25.76 11.72 5.65
CA LEU A 102 26.55 10.84 4.79
C LEU A 102 27.21 11.59 3.62
N GLY A 103 26.52 12.57 3.04
CA GLY A 103 27.03 13.39 1.95
C GLY A 103 28.24 14.24 2.37
N THR A 104 28.20 14.83 3.57
CA THR A 104 29.33 15.62 4.08
C THR A 104 30.62 14.80 4.25
N VAL A 105 30.51 13.51 4.58
CA VAL A 105 31.65 12.58 4.68
C VAL A 105 32.39 12.46 3.34
N VAL A 106 31.70 12.57 2.21
CA VAL A 106 32.30 12.52 0.87
C VAL A 106 32.73 13.92 0.40
N ILE A 107 31.88 14.93 0.61
CA ILE A 107 32.09 16.28 0.09
C ILE A 107 33.32 16.94 0.74
N VAL A 108 33.49 16.83 2.06
CA VAL A 108 34.59 17.52 2.76
C VAL A 108 35.96 17.07 2.23
N PRO A 109 36.26 15.76 2.12
CA PRO A 109 37.52 15.31 1.54
C PRO A 109 37.65 15.58 0.04
N ALA A 110 36.56 15.54 -0.73
CA ALA A 110 36.58 15.84 -2.16
C ALA A 110 36.95 17.32 -2.42
N VAL A 111 36.39 18.24 -1.63
CA VAL A 111 36.75 19.67 -1.68
C VAL A 111 38.21 19.89 -1.30
N GLN A 112 38.71 19.22 -0.25
CA GLN A 112 40.11 19.31 0.16
C GLN A 112 41.09 18.83 -0.92
N LYS A 113 40.72 17.80 -1.67
CA LYS A 113 41.50 17.29 -2.80
C LYS A 113 41.36 18.14 -4.07
N GLY A 114 40.44 19.10 -4.11
CA GLY A 114 40.13 19.91 -5.29
C GLY A 114 39.35 19.17 -6.38
N ASP A 115 38.80 17.99 -6.08
CA ASP A 115 38.05 17.19 -7.06
C ASP A 115 36.61 17.73 -7.19
N SER A 116 36.47 18.71 -8.08
CA SER A 116 35.19 19.37 -8.36
C SER A 116 34.17 18.41 -8.99
N ILE A 117 34.63 17.39 -9.73
CA ILE A 117 33.74 16.44 -10.39
C ILE A 117 33.07 15.56 -9.34
N GLN A 118 33.84 15.03 -8.39
CA GLN A 118 33.31 14.19 -7.31
C GLN A 118 32.30 14.95 -6.44
N VAL A 119 32.55 16.23 -6.17
CA VAL A 119 31.61 17.10 -5.42
C VAL A 119 30.30 17.27 -6.18
N VAL A 120 30.36 17.65 -7.46
CA VAL A 120 29.16 17.85 -8.29
C VAL A 120 28.36 16.55 -8.43
N MET A 121 29.03 15.43 -8.64
CA MET A 121 28.37 14.11 -8.73
C MET A 121 27.67 13.74 -7.43
N THR A 122 28.33 13.96 -6.29
CA THR A 122 27.74 13.66 -4.97
C THR A 122 26.50 14.52 -4.72
N LEU A 123 26.58 15.82 -5.01
CA LEU A 123 25.42 16.73 -4.88
C LEU A 123 24.26 16.33 -5.79
N PHE A 124 24.56 15.95 -7.04
CA PHE A 124 23.56 15.47 -7.99
C PHE A 124 22.81 14.25 -7.45
N PHE A 125 23.55 13.25 -6.94
CA PHE A 125 22.92 12.04 -6.38
C PHE A 125 22.12 12.32 -5.10
N LEU A 126 22.59 13.21 -4.23
CA LEU A 126 21.83 13.61 -3.04
C LEU A 126 20.49 14.26 -3.43
N LEU A 127 20.49 15.18 -4.39
CA LEU A 127 19.28 15.81 -4.90
C LEU A 127 18.36 14.77 -5.57
N PHE A 128 18.92 13.89 -6.40
CA PHE A 128 18.18 12.83 -7.07
C PHE A 128 17.49 11.89 -6.06
N PHE A 129 18.19 11.48 -5.00
CA PHE A 129 17.62 10.62 -3.97
C PHE A 129 16.61 11.33 -3.07
N SER A 130 16.82 12.61 -2.78
CA SER A 130 15.86 13.43 -2.03
C SER A 130 14.56 13.58 -2.83
N TYR A 131 14.66 13.89 -4.13
CA TYR A 131 13.51 13.98 -5.02
C TYR A 131 12.79 12.63 -5.16
N GLY A 132 13.55 11.54 -5.28
CA GLY A 132 13.00 10.18 -5.29
C GLY A 132 12.24 9.83 -4.01
N ASN A 133 12.73 10.25 -2.84
CA ASN A 133 12.03 10.05 -1.56
C ASN A 133 10.70 10.81 -1.54
N HIS A 134 10.70 12.08 -1.96
CA HIS A 134 9.50 12.92 -1.99
C HIS A 134 8.38 12.27 -2.84
N ILE A 135 8.72 11.81 -4.05
CA ILE A 135 7.78 11.09 -4.92
C ILE A 135 7.28 9.80 -4.24
N LEU A 136 8.16 9.07 -3.56
CA LEU A 136 7.78 7.83 -2.89
C LEU A 136 6.83 8.09 -1.72
N GLU A 137 7.02 9.18 -0.98
CA GLU A 137 6.14 9.60 0.11
C GLU A 137 4.77 10.04 -0.40
N GLU A 138 4.71 10.84 -1.47
CA GLU A 138 3.46 11.16 -2.15
C GLU A 138 2.72 9.91 -2.62
N ARG A 139 3.44 8.96 -3.22
CA ARG A 139 2.83 7.69 -3.66
C ARG A 139 2.27 6.88 -2.49
N ARG A 140 2.94 6.86 -1.34
CA ARG A 140 2.43 6.20 -0.12
C ARG A 140 1.15 6.89 0.37
N ALA A 141 1.14 8.23 0.41
CA ALA A 141 -0.03 9.00 0.82
C ALA A 141 -1.24 8.74 -0.13
N LEU A 142 -1.00 8.76 -1.44
CA LEU A 142 -2.01 8.42 -2.45
C LEU A 142 -2.55 6.99 -2.30
N GLN A 143 -1.69 6.02 -1.96
CA GLN A 143 -2.13 4.65 -1.70
C GLN A 143 -3.01 4.54 -0.46
N GLU A 144 -2.64 5.21 0.64
CA GLU A 144 -3.48 5.25 1.85
C GLU A 144 -4.84 5.93 1.60
N GLU A 145 -4.87 6.98 0.79
CA GLU A 145 -6.13 7.63 0.38
C GLU A 145 -6.99 6.70 -0.47
N LEU A 146 -6.37 5.98 -1.42
CA LEU A 146 -7.07 5.00 -2.26
C LEU A 146 -7.66 3.87 -1.43
N GLU A 147 -6.91 3.29 -0.49
CA GLU A 147 -7.41 2.24 0.41
C GLU A 147 -8.59 2.73 1.26
N LYS A 148 -8.52 3.95 1.80
CA LYS A 148 -9.65 4.56 2.54
C LYS A 148 -10.87 4.78 1.66
N ALA A 149 -10.67 5.19 0.40
CA ALA A 149 -11.76 5.38 -0.55
C ALA A 149 -12.41 4.04 -0.94
N GLU A 150 -11.61 3.00 -1.16
CA GLU A 150 -12.09 1.64 -1.43
C GLU A 150 -12.88 1.07 -0.25
N GLN A 151 -12.41 1.27 0.99
CA GLN A 151 -13.13 0.84 2.17
C GLN A 151 -14.50 1.54 2.30
N LYS A 152 -14.55 2.87 2.13
CA LYS A 152 -15.81 3.62 2.15
C LYS A 152 -16.76 3.17 1.05
N LEU A 153 -16.25 2.90 -0.15
CA LEU A 153 -17.05 2.39 -1.26
C LEU A 153 -17.62 0.99 -0.95
N SER A 154 -16.83 0.14 -0.29
CA SER A 154 -17.26 -1.18 0.17
C SER A 154 -18.40 -1.09 1.19
N GLU A 155 -18.27 -0.20 2.19
CA GLU A 155 -19.31 0.06 3.19
C GLU A 155 -20.60 0.57 2.54
N GLN A 156 -20.52 1.55 1.63
CA GLN A 156 -21.70 2.05 0.91
C GLN A 156 -22.39 0.98 0.06
N ARG A 157 -21.63 0.09 -0.58
CA ARG A 157 -22.19 -1.03 -1.34
C ARG A 157 -22.94 -1.99 -0.42
N TYR A 158 -22.38 -2.28 0.75
CA TYR A 158 -23.03 -3.13 1.75
C TYR A 158 -24.36 -2.52 2.23
N ASP A 159 -24.36 -1.23 2.56
CA ASP A 159 -25.56 -0.52 3.00
C ASP A 159 -26.65 -0.48 1.92
N LEU A 160 -26.26 -0.22 0.67
CA LEU A 160 -27.18 -0.25 -0.47
C LEU A 160 -27.79 -1.64 -0.66
N GLN A 161 -26.98 -2.71 -0.56
CA GLN A 161 -27.47 -4.08 -0.68
C GLN A 161 -28.46 -4.41 0.45
N GLN A 162 -28.19 -3.96 1.67
CA GLN A 162 -29.09 -4.16 2.80
C GLN A 162 -30.40 -3.36 2.63
N ALA A 163 -30.32 -2.13 2.14
CA ALA A 163 -31.50 -1.31 1.84
C ALA A 163 -32.36 -1.94 0.74
N GLN A 164 -31.74 -2.46 -0.33
CA GLN A 164 -32.45 -3.18 -1.39
C GLN A 164 -33.13 -4.44 -0.87
N TYR A 165 -32.46 -5.22 -0.01
CA TYR A 165 -33.07 -6.39 0.61
C TYR A 165 -34.30 -6.02 1.45
N LYS A 166 -34.16 -5.00 2.33
CA LYS A 166 -35.27 -4.48 3.15
C LYS A 166 -36.44 -3.99 2.29
N MET A 167 -36.15 -3.25 1.22
CA MET A 167 -37.18 -2.79 0.28
C MET A 167 -37.89 -3.95 -0.43
N GLY A 168 -37.13 -4.97 -0.84
CA GLY A 168 -37.67 -6.19 -1.46
C GLY A 168 -38.65 -6.91 -0.52
N THR A 169 -38.23 -7.18 0.72
CA THR A 169 -39.08 -7.80 1.74
C THR A 169 -40.31 -6.94 2.05
N MET A 170 -40.14 -5.63 2.16
CA MET A 170 -41.24 -4.71 2.45
C MET A 170 -42.27 -4.70 1.32
N LYS A 171 -41.84 -4.72 0.06
CA LYS A 171 -42.73 -4.84 -1.11
C LYS A 171 -43.54 -6.14 -1.08
N GLU A 172 -42.91 -7.25 -0.70
CA GLU A 172 -43.58 -8.54 -0.56
C GLU A 172 -44.63 -8.50 0.55
N ILE A 173 -44.29 -7.96 1.73
CA ILE A 173 -45.21 -7.77 2.86
C ILE A 173 -46.41 -6.90 2.44
N PHE A 174 -46.17 -5.76 1.78
CA PHE A 174 -47.24 -4.89 1.29
C PHE A 174 -48.16 -5.62 0.31
N THR A 175 -47.59 -6.41 -0.60
CA THR A 175 -48.38 -7.20 -1.56
C THR A 175 -49.25 -8.25 -0.86
N LEU A 176 -48.72 -8.91 0.17
CA LEU A 176 -49.46 -9.89 0.97
C LEU A 176 -50.57 -9.23 1.79
N GLN A 177 -50.30 -8.08 2.41
CA GLN A 177 -51.30 -7.30 3.14
C GLN A 177 -52.44 -6.88 2.23
N GLU A 178 -52.14 -6.41 1.03
CA GLU A 178 -53.16 -5.98 0.07
C GLU A 178 -54.01 -7.15 -0.41
N ARG A 179 -53.40 -8.31 -0.70
CA ARG A 179 -54.16 -9.54 -1.01
C ARG A 179 -55.07 -9.95 0.14
N ASN A 180 -54.60 -9.85 1.39
CA ASN A 180 -55.39 -10.20 2.57
C ASN A 180 -56.58 -9.23 2.75
N ARG A 181 -56.35 -7.93 2.53
CA ARG A 181 -57.40 -6.90 2.53
C ARG A 181 -58.47 -7.21 1.49
N ILE A 182 -58.07 -7.46 0.24
CA ILE A 182 -58.98 -7.83 -0.86
C ILE A 182 -59.77 -9.10 -0.50
N SER A 183 -59.12 -10.12 0.05
CA SER A 183 -59.80 -11.36 0.42
C SER A 183 -60.86 -11.15 1.50
N ARG A 184 -60.65 -10.22 2.45
CA ARG A 184 -61.68 -9.85 3.45
C ARG A 184 -62.83 -9.10 2.80
N GLU A 185 -62.55 -8.11 1.95
CA GLU A 185 -63.61 -7.39 1.22
C GLU A 185 -64.45 -8.33 0.35
N ILE A 186 -63.82 -9.30 -0.31
CA ILE A 186 -64.52 -10.34 -1.08
C ILE A 186 -65.33 -11.24 -0.14
N HIS A 187 -64.74 -11.71 0.97
CA HIS A 187 -65.45 -12.55 1.93
C HIS A 187 -66.68 -11.84 2.50
N ASP A 188 -66.56 -10.58 2.87
CA ASP A 188 -67.65 -9.80 3.45
C ASP A 188 -68.74 -9.51 2.40
N SER A 189 -68.36 -9.16 1.17
CA SER A 189 -69.34 -8.92 0.08
C SER A 189 -70.08 -10.20 -0.35
N VAL A 190 -69.36 -11.31 -0.52
CA VAL A 190 -69.97 -12.61 -0.86
C VAL A 190 -70.77 -13.15 0.33
N GLY A 191 -70.24 -13.07 1.55
CA GLY A 191 -70.90 -13.51 2.78
C GLY A 191 -72.20 -12.75 3.06
N HIS A 192 -72.20 -11.42 2.86
CA HIS A 192 -73.42 -10.60 2.95
C HIS A 192 -74.43 -10.96 1.86
N SER A 193 -73.97 -11.14 0.62
CA SER A 193 -74.85 -11.51 -0.50
C SER A 193 -75.50 -12.87 -0.27
N LEU A 194 -74.72 -13.87 0.15
CA LEU A 194 -75.21 -15.22 0.46
C LEU A 194 -76.19 -15.20 1.64
N SER A 195 -75.88 -14.47 2.71
CA SER A 195 -76.80 -14.29 3.85
C SER A 195 -78.12 -13.67 3.41
N THR A 196 -78.07 -12.66 2.54
CA THR A 196 -79.26 -12.01 1.97
C THR A 196 -80.09 -13.00 1.14
N ILE A 197 -79.45 -13.80 0.28
CA ILE A 197 -80.12 -14.82 -0.54
C ILE A 197 -80.80 -15.88 0.37
N ILE A 198 -80.13 -16.34 1.42
CA ILE A 198 -80.69 -17.32 2.38
C ILE A 198 -81.94 -16.74 3.06
N ILE A 199 -81.90 -15.48 3.52
CA ILE A 199 -83.04 -14.81 4.14
C ILE A 199 -84.21 -14.70 3.14
N GLN A 200 -83.93 -14.28 1.91
CA GLN A 200 -84.94 -14.15 0.86
C GLN A 200 -85.59 -15.51 0.51
N LEU A 201 -84.78 -16.56 0.36
CA LEU A 201 -85.29 -17.92 0.12
C LEU A 201 -86.12 -18.44 1.29
N GLY A 202 -85.70 -18.17 2.53
CA GLY A 202 -86.47 -18.50 3.73
C GLY A 202 -87.83 -17.81 3.75
N ALA A 203 -87.90 -16.53 3.41
CA ALA A 203 -89.15 -15.79 3.30
C ALA A 203 -90.08 -16.35 2.22
N ILE A 204 -89.54 -16.69 1.04
CA ILE A 204 -90.30 -17.31 -0.06
C ILE A 204 -90.86 -18.68 0.37
N SER A 205 -90.05 -19.51 1.04
CA SER A 205 -90.50 -20.81 1.57
C SER A 205 -91.65 -20.67 2.56
N GLN A 206 -91.59 -19.67 3.45
CA GLN A 206 -92.63 -19.41 4.45
C GLN A 206 -93.94 -18.97 3.78
N LEU A 207 -93.86 -18.08 2.79
CA LEU A 207 -95.01 -17.63 1.99
C LEU A 207 -95.65 -18.80 1.23
N ALA A 208 -94.83 -19.67 0.62
CA ALA A 208 -95.33 -20.86 -0.08
C ALA A 208 -96.06 -21.84 0.86
N LYS A 209 -95.63 -21.96 2.12
CA LYS A 209 -96.32 -22.77 3.14
C LYS A 209 -97.63 -22.15 3.65
N GLN A 210 -97.79 -20.83 3.56
CA GLN A 210 -99.03 -20.15 3.94
C GLN A 210 -100.10 -20.14 2.83
N GLN A 211 -99.71 -20.46 1.59
CA GLN A 211 -100.63 -20.54 0.44
C GLN A 211 -101.15 -21.96 0.14
N ASN A 212 -100.75 -22.96 0.92
CA ASN A 212 -101.37 -24.29 0.99
C ASN A 212 -102.16 -24.43 2.29
#